data_AF-A0A7Z3C7F4-F1
#
_entry.id   AF-A0A7Z3C7F4-F1
#
_cell.length_a   1.000
_cell.length_b   1.000
_cell.length_c   1.000
_cell.angle_alpha   90.00
_cell.angle_beta   90.00
_cell.angle_gamma   90.00
#
_symmetry.space_group_name_H-M   'P 1'
#
loop_
_entity.id
_entity.type
_entity.pdbx_description
1 polymer ?
#
loop_
_entity_poly.entity_id
_entity_poly.type
_entity_poly.pdbx_seq_one_letter_code
_entity_poly.pdbx_strand_id
1 'polypeptide(L)'
;MTTPRWQRSPRLLKNLLAAALLLPTLAFAQERPWPDGAQLVISVSMQFETGGQPEGAESPFSGTPLPKGYPDLPAQTWFDYGYKEGLWRMLDLWDRTGIKVTSHVVGEAALKHPELAKAIAERGHELAAHGMRWADSYNMNYAQEKQFIGDGVAAVEKITGQRSVGYNANWLRRSPNTLKVLQDLNFTYHIDDVSRDEPFVTMVRGRKFAVVPYTLRNNDIVLIEGRHFSAEQFYQQLVLEFDRLYAEGASKRRMMSVSLHDRIGGTPAMVEAMERFIRYAQSHPKVTFMRKDQIAQVVLTEKNPLIDNTEAAYNQ
;
A
#
# COMPACT_ATOMS: atom_id res chain seq x y z
N MET A 1 -76.31 -48.41 -2.06
CA MET A 1 -76.20 -47.14 -1.30
C MET A 1 -75.43 -47.42 -0.01
N THR A 2 -74.85 -46.36 0.56
CA THR A 2 -74.01 -46.25 1.77
C THR A 2 -72.52 -46.60 1.64
N THR A 3 -71.73 -45.54 1.80
CA THR A 3 -70.29 -45.29 1.64
C THR A 3 -69.42 -45.88 2.77
N PRO A 4 -68.09 -46.00 2.52
CA PRO A 4 -67.15 -45.68 3.59
C PRO A 4 -66.05 -44.67 3.21
N ARG A 5 -65.85 -43.79 4.19
CA ARG A 5 -64.80 -42.81 4.49
C ARG A 5 -63.41 -42.95 3.86
N TRP A 6 -62.90 -41.78 3.46
CA TRP A 6 -61.50 -41.44 3.26
C TRP A 6 -60.68 -41.49 4.56
N GLN A 7 -59.50 -42.10 4.51
CA GLN A 7 -58.36 -41.72 5.34
C GLN A 7 -57.09 -41.71 4.46
N ARG A 8 -56.47 -40.53 4.38
CA ARG A 8 -55.14 -40.31 3.79
C ARG A 8 -54.08 -40.43 4.87
N SER A 9 -53.01 -41.19 4.62
CA SER A 9 -51.64 -40.77 4.92
C SER A 9 -50.61 -41.73 4.29
N PRO A 10 -49.75 -41.27 3.37
CA PRO A 10 -48.56 -42.01 2.95
C PRO A 10 -47.32 -41.47 3.67
N ARG A 11 -46.67 -42.28 4.49
CA ARG A 11 -45.28 -42.06 4.91
C ARG A 11 -44.61 -43.42 5.11
N LEU A 12 -43.73 -43.79 4.17
CA LEU A 12 -42.54 -44.63 4.40
C LEU A 12 -41.78 -44.75 3.06
N LEU A 13 -41.08 -43.69 2.69
CA LEU A 13 -39.87 -43.78 1.87
C LEU A 13 -38.83 -42.88 2.53
N LYS A 14 -38.02 -43.46 3.41
CA LYS A 14 -36.79 -42.84 3.90
C LYS A 14 -35.70 -43.89 3.86
N ASN A 15 -34.57 -43.50 3.27
CA ASN A 15 -33.22 -44.05 3.36
C ASN A 15 -32.67 -44.59 2.04
N LEU A 16 -32.50 -43.68 1.08
CA LEU A 16 -31.39 -43.73 0.15
C LEU A 16 -30.79 -42.32 0.09
N LEU A 17 -29.45 -42.25 0.10
CA LEU A 17 -28.58 -41.07 -0.02
C LEU A 17 -28.36 -40.21 1.24
N ALA A 18 -27.28 -40.54 1.96
CA ALA A 18 -26.33 -39.54 2.49
C ALA A 18 -25.04 -40.22 2.96
N ALA A 19 -24.31 -40.87 2.05
CA ALA A 19 -22.88 -41.10 2.23
C ALA A 19 -22.15 -40.05 1.37
N ALA A 20 -22.23 -38.79 1.81
CA ALA A 20 -21.35 -37.76 1.27
C ALA A 20 -19.94 -38.09 1.78
N LEU A 21 -19.13 -38.67 0.91
CA LEU A 21 -17.69 -38.84 1.10
C LEU A 21 -17.10 -37.49 1.54
N LEU A 22 -16.68 -37.42 2.81
CA LEU A 22 -15.71 -36.45 3.29
C LEU A 22 -14.38 -36.76 2.59
N LEU A 23 -14.24 -36.31 1.35
CA LEU A 23 -12.92 -36.10 0.79
C LEU A 23 -12.31 -34.96 1.61
N PRO A 24 -11.16 -35.16 2.28
CA PRO A 24 -10.43 -34.01 2.79
C PRO A 24 -10.16 -33.15 1.57
N THR A 25 -10.57 -31.88 1.62
CA THR A 25 -10.00 -30.89 0.72
C THR A 25 -8.50 -30.99 0.93
N LEU A 26 -7.79 -31.58 -0.02
CA LEU A 26 -6.34 -31.51 -0.08
C LEU A 26 -6.05 -30.02 -0.22
N ALA A 27 -5.84 -29.36 0.91
CA ALA A 27 -5.33 -28.01 0.94
C ALA A 27 -3.93 -28.11 0.31
N PHE A 28 -3.84 -27.74 -0.97
CA PHE A 28 -2.56 -27.61 -1.63
C PHE A 28 -1.74 -26.63 -0.81
N ALA A 29 -0.58 -27.09 -0.30
CA ALA A 29 0.33 -26.22 0.42
C ALA A 29 0.71 -25.05 -0.49
N GLN A 30 0.75 -23.84 0.06
CA GLN A 30 1.22 -22.67 -0.67
C GLN A 30 2.63 -22.96 -1.25
N GLU A 31 2.83 -22.71 -2.54
CA GLU A 31 4.16 -22.88 -3.17
C GLU A 31 5.22 -21.96 -2.55
N ARG A 32 4.79 -20.77 -2.11
CA ARG A 32 5.61 -19.71 -1.53
C ARG A 32 4.94 -19.18 -0.25
N PRO A 33 4.96 -19.90 0.88
CA PRO A 33 4.32 -19.40 2.08
C PRO A 33 5.04 -18.16 2.63
N TRP A 34 4.33 -17.34 3.40
CA TRP A 34 4.99 -16.28 4.17
C TRP A 34 5.88 -16.90 5.26
N PRO A 35 7.09 -16.38 5.53
CA PRO A 35 8.00 -16.99 6.50
C PRO A 35 7.46 -17.07 7.94
N ASP A 36 6.55 -16.16 8.31
CA ASP A 36 5.87 -16.14 9.61
C ASP A 36 4.60 -17.02 9.65
N GLY A 37 4.27 -17.70 8.56
CA GLY A 37 3.07 -18.51 8.43
C GLY A 37 1.77 -17.70 8.22
N ALA A 38 1.87 -16.41 7.90
CA ALA A 38 0.71 -15.60 7.54
C ALA A 38 -0.04 -16.21 6.34
N GLN A 39 -1.37 -16.12 6.40
CA GLN A 39 -2.25 -16.41 5.27
C GLN A 39 -2.36 -15.18 4.36
N LEU A 40 -2.38 -13.98 4.96
CA LEU A 40 -2.40 -12.71 4.25
C LEU A 40 -1.48 -11.71 4.95
N VAL A 41 -0.62 -11.05 4.17
CA VAL A 41 0.14 -9.89 4.63
C VAL A 41 -0.54 -8.62 4.16
N ILE A 42 -0.69 -7.64 5.05
CA ILE A 42 -1.22 -6.31 4.73
C ILE A 42 -0.09 -5.29 4.88
N SER A 43 0.07 -4.43 3.88
CA SER A 43 1.07 -3.38 3.89
C SER A 43 0.40 -2.03 3.66
N VAL A 44 0.56 -1.11 4.62
CA VAL A 44 0.00 0.23 4.56
C VAL A 44 1.10 1.21 4.17
N SER A 45 0.84 1.98 3.11
CA SER A 45 1.61 3.15 2.71
C SER A 45 1.01 4.41 3.35
N MET A 46 1.87 5.25 3.93
CA MET A 46 1.52 6.57 4.46
C MET A 46 2.34 7.64 3.74
N GLN A 47 1.72 8.40 2.85
CA GLN A 47 2.43 9.46 2.12
C GLN A 47 2.70 10.65 3.02
N PHE A 48 3.93 11.15 2.99
CA PHE A 48 4.33 12.42 3.58
C PHE A 48 4.82 13.34 2.45
N GLU A 49 3.86 14.07 1.90
CA GLU A 49 4.03 14.92 0.71
C GLU A 49 3.87 16.39 1.05
N THR A 50 3.10 16.70 2.09
CA THR A 50 2.77 18.06 2.48
C THR A 50 4.02 18.86 2.84
N GLY A 51 4.16 20.00 2.18
CA GLY A 51 5.35 20.84 2.21
C GLY A 51 6.24 20.62 0.99
N GLY A 52 6.14 19.50 0.29
CA GLY A 52 6.93 19.17 -0.90
C GLY A 52 6.21 19.40 -2.24
N GLN A 53 4.96 19.88 -2.22
CA GLN A 53 4.13 20.09 -3.41
C GLN A 53 4.55 21.32 -4.24
N PRO A 54 4.43 21.27 -5.58
CA PRO A 54 4.68 22.42 -6.45
C PRO A 54 3.52 23.42 -6.41
N GLU A 55 3.75 24.63 -6.93
CA GLU A 55 2.66 25.58 -7.22
C GLU A 55 1.67 24.96 -8.23
N GLY A 56 0.37 25.10 -7.98
CA GLY A 56 -0.67 24.51 -8.83
C GLY A 56 -0.82 22.99 -8.69
N ALA A 57 -0.23 22.41 -7.65
CA ALA A 57 -0.48 21.04 -7.20
C ALA A 57 -1.98 20.70 -7.19
N GLU A 58 -2.31 19.47 -7.60
CA GLU A 58 -3.69 18.97 -7.60
C GLU A 58 -4.31 19.07 -6.19
N SER A 59 -5.52 19.62 -6.13
CA SER A 59 -6.26 19.87 -4.90
C SER A 59 -7.77 19.70 -5.17
N PRO A 60 -8.62 19.51 -4.14
CA PRO A 60 -10.05 19.28 -4.33
C PRO A 60 -10.84 20.55 -4.68
N PHE A 61 -10.17 21.70 -4.75
CA PHE A 61 -10.79 22.95 -5.16
C PHE A 61 -10.99 22.98 -6.69
N SER A 62 -11.52 24.08 -7.22
CA SER A 62 -11.82 24.22 -8.64
C SER A 62 -10.66 23.72 -9.52
N GLY A 63 -10.95 22.79 -10.44
CA GLY A 63 -9.97 22.33 -11.45
C GLY A 63 -9.57 23.41 -12.47
N THR A 64 -10.07 24.64 -12.31
CA THR A 64 -9.61 25.82 -13.05
C THR A 64 -8.44 26.45 -12.29
N PRO A 65 -7.21 26.40 -12.82
CA PRO A 65 -6.07 27.01 -12.16
C PRO A 65 -6.26 28.52 -11.98
N LEU A 66 -5.81 29.04 -10.85
CA LEU A 66 -5.70 30.49 -10.69
C LEU A 66 -4.71 31.06 -11.72
N PRO A 67 -4.88 32.32 -12.16
CA PRO A 67 -3.91 32.96 -13.03
C PRO A 67 -2.52 32.98 -12.39
N LYS A 68 -1.47 32.88 -13.21
CA LYS A 68 -0.09 32.91 -12.74
C LYS A 68 0.16 34.15 -11.85
N GLY A 69 0.77 33.93 -10.69
CA GLY A 69 1.09 34.98 -9.72
C GLY A 69 0.03 35.22 -8.64
N TYR A 70 -1.11 34.52 -8.69
CA TYR A 70 -2.10 34.52 -7.61
C TYR A 70 -1.94 33.27 -6.76
N PRO A 71 -1.66 33.39 -5.46
CA PRO A 71 -1.52 32.23 -4.59
C PRO A 71 -2.88 31.59 -4.32
N ASP A 72 -2.97 30.28 -4.48
CA ASP A 72 -4.14 29.49 -4.08
C ASP A 72 -4.09 29.19 -2.58
N LEU A 73 -4.55 30.17 -1.78
CA LEU A 73 -4.50 30.08 -0.31
C LEU A 73 -5.33 28.91 0.24
N PRO A 74 -6.57 28.64 -0.25
CA PRO A 74 -7.31 27.45 0.16
C PRO A 74 -6.56 26.15 -0.15
N ALA A 75 -6.02 25.98 -1.37
CA ALA A 75 -5.21 24.81 -1.72
C ALA A 75 -4.02 24.65 -0.77
N GLN A 76 -3.31 25.73 -0.48
CA GLN A 76 -2.20 25.72 0.48
C GLN A 76 -2.65 25.24 1.87
N THR A 77 -3.77 25.74 2.39
CA THR A 77 -4.27 25.31 3.71
C THR A 77 -4.80 23.87 3.73
N TRP A 78 -5.27 23.35 2.59
CA TRP A 78 -5.64 21.94 2.48
C TRP A 78 -4.41 21.03 2.56
N PHE A 79 -3.32 21.40 1.90
CA PHE A 79 -2.03 20.75 2.12
C PHE A 79 -1.64 20.88 3.59
N ASP A 80 -1.64 22.09 4.17
CA ASP A 80 -1.23 22.30 5.57
C ASP A 80 -1.90 21.35 6.57
N TYR A 81 -3.15 20.95 6.32
CA TYR A 81 -3.85 19.97 7.15
C TYR A 81 -3.05 18.68 7.35
N GLY A 82 -2.32 18.22 6.33
CA GLY A 82 -1.49 17.02 6.36
C GLY A 82 -0.42 17.06 7.46
N TYR A 83 0.36 18.14 7.58
CA TYR A 83 1.36 18.26 8.65
C TYR A 83 0.80 18.78 9.98
N LYS A 84 -0.25 19.62 9.95
CA LYS A 84 -0.85 20.16 11.18
C LYS A 84 -1.60 19.10 11.96
N GLU A 85 -2.31 18.22 11.27
CA GLU A 85 -3.32 17.32 11.87
C GLU A 85 -3.20 15.89 11.36
N GLY A 86 -3.09 15.72 10.04
CA GLY A 86 -3.29 14.43 9.38
C GLY A 86 -2.26 13.37 9.74
N LEU A 87 -0.97 13.68 9.60
CA LEU A 87 0.12 12.76 9.95
C LEU A 87 0.12 12.40 11.43
N TRP A 88 -0.05 13.39 12.32
CA TRP A 88 -0.13 13.12 13.75
C TRP A 88 -1.26 12.15 14.10
N ARG A 89 -2.45 12.38 13.53
CA ARG A 89 -3.61 11.52 13.77
C ARG A 89 -3.41 10.09 13.23
N MET A 90 -2.75 9.95 12.08
CA MET A 90 -2.39 8.63 11.54
C MET A 90 -1.32 7.94 12.41
N LEU A 91 -0.29 8.65 12.86
CA LEU A 91 0.72 8.09 13.76
C LEU A 91 0.08 7.57 15.06
N ASP A 92 -0.85 8.33 15.63
CA ASP A 92 -1.60 7.90 16.82
C ASP A 92 -2.48 6.68 16.53
N LEU A 93 -3.08 6.59 15.33
CA LEU A 93 -3.83 5.41 14.90
C LEU A 93 -2.92 4.17 14.83
N TRP A 94 -1.73 4.30 14.23
CA TRP A 94 -0.78 3.19 14.11
C TRP A 94 -0.34 2.68 15.48
N ASP A 95 -0.13 3.60 16.44
CA ASP A 95 0.19 3.24 17.82
C ASP A 95 -0.98 2.55 18.53
N ARG A 96 -2.20 3.08 18.42
CA ARG A 96 -3.42 2.47 19.01
C ARG A 96 -3.74 1.08 18.45
N THR A 97 -3.35 0.82 17.21
CA THR A 97 -3.59 -0.47 16.54
C THR A 97 -2.39 -1.40 16.57
N GLY A 98 -1.22 -0.90 17.01
CA GLY A 98 0.01 -1.68 17.15
C GLY A 98 0.65 -2.06 15.81
N ILE A 99 0.30 -1.41 14.71
CA ILE A 99 0.88 -1.72 13.38
C ILE A 99 2.06 -0.80 13.06
N LYS A 100 2.95 -1.26 12.19
CA LYS A 100 4.01 -0.41 11.60
C LYS A 100 3.81 -0.31 10.10
N VAL A 101 3.88 0.91 9.58
CA VAL A 101 3.63 1.25 8.18
C VAL A 101 4.93 1.66 7.48
N THR A 102 4.86 1.76 6.15
CA THR A 102 5.91 2.39 5.34
C THR A 102 5.47 3.79 4.97
N SER A 103 6.22 4.79 5.43
CA SER A 103 5.98 6.17 5.03
C SER A 103 6.81 6.53 3.81
N HIS A 104 6.18 7.08 2.77
CA HIS A 104 6.87 7.54 1.56
C HIS A 104 7.07 9.05 1.67
N VAL A 105 8.33 9.45 1.85
CA VAL A 105 8.68 10.80 2.31
C VAL A 105 9.32 11.61 1.19
N VAL A 106 8.70 12.75 0.89
CA VAL A 106 9.30 13.77 0.01
C VAL A 106 10.38 14.52 0.79
N GLY A 107 11.58 14.64 0.23
CA GLY A 107 12.72 15.29 0.90
C GLY A 107 12.42 16.72 1.36
N GLU A 108 11.80 17.54 0.51
CA GLU A 108 11.42 18.92 0.84
C GLU A 108 10.36 18.99 1.97
N ALA A 109 9.41 18.05 2.01
CA ALA A 109 8.43 17.95 3.09
C ALA A 109 9.13 17.67 4.44
N ALA A 110 10.08 16.72 4.46
CA ALA A 110 10.87 16.43 5.64
C ALA A 110 11.73 17.61 6.10
N LEU A 111 12.34 18.38 5.17
CA LEU A 111 13.11 19.58 5.53
C LEU A 111 12.25 20.67 6.15
N LYS A 112 10.99 20.83 5.70
CA LYS A 112 10.07 21.83 6.23
C LYS A 112 9.44 21.41 7.57
N HIS A 113 9.21 20.12 7.75
CA HIS A 113 8.60 19.55 8.96
C HIS A 113 9.46 18.42 9.54
N PRO A 114 10.70 18.71 10.00
CA PRO A 114 11.64 17.70 10.47
C PRO A 114 11.14 16.95 11.72
N GLU A 115 10.29 17.58 12.53
CA GLU A 115 9.65 16.96 13.69
C GLU A 115 8.77 15.76 13.31
N LEU A 116 8.07 15.83 12.17
CA LEU A 116 7.24 14.74 11.67
C LEU A 116 8.09 13.59 11.15
N ALA A 117 9.14 13.90 10.36
CA ALA A 117 10.07 12.87 9.89
C ALA A 117 10.72 12.12 11.05
N LYS A 118 11.12 12.83 12.12
CA LYS A 118 11.64 12.23 13.35
C LYS A 118 10.60 11.36 14.05
N ALA A 119 9.38 11.86 14.22
CA ALA A 119 8.31 11.11 14.87
C ALA A 119 7.99 9.80 14.14
N ILE A 120 7.96 9.81 12.80
CA ILE A 120 7.78 8.61 11.97
C ILE A 120 8.90 7.59 12.28
N ALA A 121 10.16 8.03 12.28
CA ALA A 121 11.33 7.20 12.56
C ALA A 121 11.32 6.63 13.99
N GLU A 122 11.10 7.49 14.99
CA GLU A 122 11.13 7.16 16.42
C GLU A 122 10.00 6.20 16.80
N ARG A 123 8.84 6.30 16.15
CA ARG A 123 7.72 5.35 16.29
C ARG A 123 7.96 4.06 15.51
N GLY A 124 9.11 3.86 14.87
CA GLY A 124 9.51 2.60 14.25
C GLY A 124 8.84 2.31 12.90
N HIS A 125 8.29 3.32 12.24
CA HIS A 125 7.82 3.20 10.87
C HIS A 125 9.01 3.23 9.89
N GLU A 126 8.82 2.66 8.72
CA GLU A 126 9.83 2.76 7.65
C GLU A 126 9.75 4.13 6.98
N LEU A 127 10.90 4.69 6.62
CA LEU A 127 11.05 5.91 5.81
C LEU A 127 11.53 5.55 4.40
N ALA A 128 10.59 5.29 3.49
CA ALA A 128 10.86 5.09 2.07
C ALA A 128 10.97 6.45 1.34
N ALA A 129 11.79 6.51 0.30
CA ALA A 129 12.02 7.74 -0.45
C ALA A 129 10.91 7.99 -1.47
N HIS A 130 10.46 9.26 -1.56
CA HIS A 130 9.50 9.73 -2.55
C HIS A 130 10.03 10.91 -3.38
N GLY A 131 11.34 10.89 -3.66
CA GLY A 131 12.05 11.95 -4.38
C GLY A 131 12.32 13.20 -3.52
N MET A 132 13.10 14.14 -4.07
CA MET A 132 13.39 15.40 -3.37
C MET A 132 12.17 16.32 -3.31
N ARG A 133 11.33 16.29 -4.35
CA ARG A 133 10.09 17.08 -4.47
C ARG A 133 8.96 16.20 -4.99
N TRP A 134 7.73 16.64 -4.80
CA TRP A 134 6.59 16.01 -5.46
C TRP A 134 6.55 16.45 -6.94
N ALA A 135 7.38 15.79 -7.76
CA ALA A 135 7.61 16.18 -9.15
C ALA A 135 7.75 14.96 -10.05
N ASP A 136 7.41 15.13 -11.32
CA ASP A 136 7.57 14.11 -12.34
C ASP A 136 9.05 13.81 -12.60
N SER A 137 9.44 12.54 -12.48
CA SER A 137 10.80 12.09 -12.78
C SER A 137 10.93 11.30 -14.08
N TYR A 138 9.81 10.93 -14.72
CA TYR A 138 9.82 10.08 -15.94
C TYR A 138 10.58 10.69 -17.12
N ASN A 139 10.75 12.01 -17.14
CA ASN A 139 11.44 12.76 -18.20
C ASN A 139 12.86 13.22 -17.81
N MET A 140 13.33 12.88 -16.61
CA MET A 140 14.69 13.20 -16.18
C MET A 140 15.70 12.29 -16.88
N ASN A 141 16.86 12.84 -17.24
CA ASN A 141 17.99 12.00 -17.64
C ASN A 141 18.60 11.29 -16.42
N TYR A 142 19.44 10.27 -16.66
CA TYR A 142 20.03 9.44 -15.60
C TYR A 142 20.73 10.25 -14.49
N ALA A 143 21.51 11.26 -14.85
CA ALA A 143 22.26 12.06 -13.88
C ALA A 143 21.33 12.95 -13.05
N GLN A 144 20.33 13.58 -13.69
CA GLN A 144 19.31 14.37 -13.02
C GLN A 144 18.48 13.52 -12.06
N GLU A 145 18.04 12.34 -12.49
CA GLU A 145 17.24 11.44 -11.66
C GLU A 145 18.04 10.92 -10.47
N LYS A 146 19.32 10.55 -10.68
CA LYS A 146 20.22 10.13 -9.60
C LYS A 146 20.44 11.21 -8.56
N GLN A 147 20.63 12.46 -9.00
CA GLN A 147 20.72 13.59 -8.08
C GLN A 147 19.39 13.82 -7.36
N PHE A 148 18.27 13.85 -8.08
CA PHE A 148 16.94 14.09 -7.52
C PHE A 148 16.57 13.08 -6.43
N ILE A 149 16.81 11.78 -6.66
CA ILE A 149 16.53 10.74 -5.67
C ILE A 149 17.55 10.82 -4.53
N GLY A 150 18.84 10.98 -4.85
CA GLY A 150 19.92 11.06 -3.87
C GLY A 150 19.76 12.21 -2.88
N ASP A 151 19.40 13.40 -3.37
CA ASP A 151 19.16 14.60 -2.56
C ASP A 151 17.99 14.39 -1.59
N GLY A 152 16.90 13.76 -2.04
CA GLY A 152 15.76 13.41 -1.20
C GLY A 152 16.12 12.46 -0.07
N VAL A 153 16.89 11.40 -0.37
CA VAL A 153 17.40 10.46 0.65
C VAL A 153 18.29 11.19 1.66
N ALA A 154 19.23 12.00 1.18
CA ALA A 154 20.16 12.71 2.04
C ALA A 154 19.45 13.68 2.99
N ALA A 155 18.38 14.33 2.52
CA ALA A 155 17.55 15.23 3.33
C ALA A 155 16.88 14.48 4.49
N VAL A 156 16.22 13.35 4.21
CA VAL A 156 15.55 12.54 5.23
C VAL A 156 16.56 11.91 6.19
N GLU A 157 17.63 11.31 5.67
CA GLU A 157 18.68 10.64 6.46
C GLU A 157 19.38 11.62 7.42
N LYS A 158 19.61 12.86 6.99
CA LYS A 158 20.17 13.92 7.85
C LYS A 158 19.29 14.24 9.06
N ILE A 159 17.97 14.11 8.92
CA ILE A 159 17.01 14.45 9.98
C ILE A 159 16.79 13.28 10.93
N THR A 160 16.70 12.07 10.39
CA THR A 160 16.21 10.88 11.11
C THR A 160 17.32 9.89 11.46
N GLY A 161 18.48 10.00 10.83
CA GLY A 161 19.54 9.00 10.89
C GLY A 161 19.21 7.68 10.17
N GLN A 162 18.04 7.58 9.52
CA GLN A 162 17.60 6.39 8.82
C GLN A 162 17.71 6.59 7.31
N ARG A 163 18.47 5.72 6.66
CA ARG A 163 18.61 5.69 5.21
C ARG A 163 17.45 4.92 4.57
N SER A 164 16.77 5.53 3.60
CA SER A 164 15.74 4.86 2.81
C SER A 164 16.31 3.73 1.95
N VAL A 165 15.63 2.59 1.93
CA VAL A 165 15.97 1.42 1.09
C VAL A 165 14.90 1.08 0.06
N GLY A 166 13.75 1.77 0.12
CA GLY A 166 12.62 1.67 -0.78
C GLY A 166 12.30 2.97 -1.48
N TYR A 167 11.79 2.89 -2.71
CA TYR A 167 11.43 4.06 -3.50
C TYR A 167 10.02 3.99 -4.09
N ASN A 168 9.37 5.15 -4.15
CA ASN A 168 8.13 5.40 -4.86
C ASN A 168 8.31 6.64 -5.74
N ALA A 169 8.06 6.54 -7.05
CA ALA A 169 8.01 7.70 -7.94
C ALA A 169 6.68 8.45 -7.83
N ASN A 170 6.69 9.74 -8.12
CA ASN A 170 5.45 10.52 -8.26
C ASN A 170 4.50 9.82 -9.24
N TRP A 171 3.24 9.62 -8.84
CA TRP A 171 2.22 8.92 -9.63
C TRP A 171 2.60 7.51 -10.12
N LEU A 172 3.58 6.85 -9.49
CA LEU A 172 4.19 5.59 -9.98
C LEU A 172 4.88 5.74 -11.34
N ARG A 173 5.03 6.97 -11.85
CA ARG A 173 5.54 7.28 -13.17
C ARG A 173 7.04 7.52 -13.10
N ARG A 174 7.75 6.41 -13.03
CA ARG A 174 9.21 6.38 -13.08
C ARG A 174 9.74 6.40 -14.51
N SER A 175 11.02 6.73 -14.68
CA SER A 175 11.71 6.67 -15.96
C SER A 175 12.23 5.25 -16.25
N PRO A 176 12.59 4.92 -17.50
CA PRO A 176 13.31 3.67 -17.81
C PRO A 176 14.68 3.54 -17.11
N ASN A 177 15.23 4.64 -16.58
CA ASN A 177 16.51 4.65 -15.88
C ASN A 177 16.38 4.34 -14.39
N THR A 178 15.20 4.51 -13.80
CA THR A 178 15.01 4.60 -12.36
C THR A 178 15.57 3.40 -11.62
N LEU A 179 15.31 2.17 -12.04
CA LEU A 179 15.79 0.99 -11.29
C LEU A 179 17.32 0.89 -11.24
N LYS A 180 17.99 1.36 -12.31
CA LYS A 180 19.46 1.42 -12.36
C LYS A 180 20.01 2.52 -11.47
N VAL A 181 19.34 3.67 -11.45
CA VAL A 181 19.63 4.76 -10.51
C VAL A 181 19.46 4.30 -9.06
N LEU A 182 18.37 3.61 -8.75
CA LEU A 182 18.09 3.06 -7.42
C LEU A 182 19.17 2.08 -6.99
N GLN A 183 19.61 1.18 -7.89
CA GLN A 183 20.75 0.31 -7.62
C GLN A 183 22.05 1.06 -7.35
N ASP A 184 22.36 2.11 -8.10
CA ASP A 184 23.54 2.95 -7.87
C ASP A 184 23.48 3.68 -6.52
N LEU A 185 22.28 3.92 -6.00
CA LEU A 185 22.03 4.58 -4.72
C LEU A 185 21.82 3.59 -3.55
N ASN A 186 22.03 2.29 -3.78
CA ASN A 186 21.90 1.20 -2.81
C ASN A 186 20.47 0.96 -2.28
N PHE A 187 19.45 1.26 -3.08
CA PHE A 187 18.09 0.80 -2.79
C PHE A 187 17.95 -0.70 -3.05
N THR A 188 16.96 -1.31 -2.40
CA THR A 188 16.70 -2.75 -2.49
C THR A 188 15.37 -3.06 -3.16
N TYR A 189 14.42 -2.10 -3.13
CA TYR A 189 13.10 -2.30 -3.70
C TYR A 189 12.45 -1.00 -4.22
N HIS A 190 11.43 -1.17 -5.06
CA HIS A 190 10.49 -0.12 -5.43
C HIS A 190 9.04 -0.62 -5.32
N ILE A 191 8.10 0.31 -5.35
CA ILE A 191 6.66 0.02 -5.29
C ILE A 191 5.88 0.44 -6.55
N ASP A 192 6.57 1.05 -7.52
CA ASP A 192 5.99 1.54 -8.79
C ASP A 192 5.59 0.38 -9.75
N ASP A 193 4.72 -0.50 -9.28
CA ASP A 193 4.13 -1.64 -9.99
C ASP A 193 2.75 -1.96 -9.38
N VAL A 194 1.77 -2.29 -10.22
CA VAL A 194 0.39 -2.61 -9.81
C VAL A 194 -0.10 -3.93 -10.41
N SER A 195 0.84 -4.78 -10.86
CA SER A 195 0.56 -5.94 -11.70
C SER A 195 0.20 -7.20 -10.92
N ARG A 196 0.49 -7.25 -9.61
CA ARG A 196 0.41 -8.48 -8.80
C ARG A 196 -0.08 -8.24 -7.38
N ASP A 197 -0.64 -9.30 -6.80
CA ASP A 197 -1.07 -9.38 -5.38
C ASP A 197 -0.06 -10.16 -4.52
N GLU A 198 1.19 -10.33 -4.96
CA GLU A 198 2.31 -10.87 -4.18
C GLU A 198 3.61 -10.15 -4.59
N PRO A 199 4.58 -9.97 -3.68
CA PRO A 199 5.86 -9.38 -4.02
C PRO A 199 6.67 -10.32 -4.91
N PHE A 200 7.58 -9.75 -5.70
CA PHE A 200 8.41 -10.49 -6.63
C PHE A 200 9.77 -9.84 -6.82
N VAL A 201 10.62 -10.47 -7.62
CA VAL A 201 11.94 -9.98 -7.99
C VAL A 201 11.96 -9.65 -9.47
N THR A 202 12.53 -8.52 -9.83
CA THR A 202 12.96 -8.21 -11.18
C THR A 202 14.48 -8.14 -11.25
N MET A 203 15.06 -8.53 -12.39
CA MET A 203 16.51 -8.51 -12.60
C MET A 203 16.93 -7.16 -13.19
N VAL A 204 17.83 -6.47 -12.51
CA VAL A 204 18.40 -5.18 -12.94
C VAL A 204 19.91 -5.32 -12.96
N ARG A 205 20.52 -5.14 -14.14
CA ARG A 205 21.96 -5.36 -14.39
C ARG A 205 22.45 -6.71 -13.84
N GLY A 206 21.66 -7.77 -14.06
CA GLY A 206 21.95 -9.12 -13.58
C GLY A 206 21.83 -9.34 -12.07
N ARG A 207 21.38 -8.35 -11.30
CA ARG A 207 21.17 -8.46 -9.84
C ARG A 207 19.67 -8.43 -9.50
N LYS A 208 19.28 -9.16 -8.45
CA LYS A 208 17.91 -9.13 -7.92
C LYS A 208 17.56 -7.73 -7.43
N PHE A 209 16.36 -7.27 -7.72
CA PHE A 209 15.76 -6.06 -7.17
C PHE A 209 14.30 -6.36 -6.81
N ALA A 210 13.88 -6.03 -5.59
CA ALA A 210 12.53 -6.39 -5.15
C ALA A 210 11.48 -5.41 -5.69
N VAL A 211 10.31 -5.97 -5.98
CA VAL A 211 9.11 -5.22 -6.30
C VAL A 211 8.07 -5.58 -5.25
N VAL A 212 7.57 -4.56 -4.55
CA VAL A 212 6.50 -4.68 -3.56
C VAL A 212 5.28 -3.93 -4.12
N PRO A 213 4.37 -4.61 -4.83
CA PRO A 213 3.32 -3.95 -5.59
C PRO A 213 2.47 -2.98 -4.77
N TYR A 214 2.17 -1.83 -5.36
CA TYR A 214 1.33 -0.79 -4.80
C TYR A 214 -0.14 -0.95 -5.23
N THR A 215 -0.98 0.02 -4.90
CA THR A 215 -2.41 -0.01 -5.20
C THR A 215 -2.91 1.36 -5.64
N LEU A 216 -3.76 1.35 -6.67
CA LEU A 216 -4.65 2.48 -7.00
C LEU A 216 -6.10 2.20 -6.59
N ARG A 217 -6.43 0.93 -6.30
CA ARG A 217 -7.80 0.49 -5.99
C ARG A 217 -8.15 0.54 -4.51
N ASN A 218 -7.15 0.61 -3.62
CA ASN A 218 -7.27 0.83 -2.18
C ASN A 218 -6.43 2.04 -1.79
N ASN A 219 -6.73 3.17 -2.42
CA ASN A 219 -5.93 4.37 -2.34
C ASN A 219 -6.86 5.57 -2.13
N ASP A 220 -6.70 6.28 -1.03
CA ASP A 220 -7.60 7.37 -0.64
C ASP A 220 -7.60 8.53 -1.63
N ILE A 221 -6.46 8.91 -2.22
CA ILE A 221 -6.45 9.99 -3.23
C ILE A 221 -7.27 9.61 -4.46
N VAL A 222 -7.24 8.34 -4.87
CA VAL A 222 -7.99 7.86 -6.03
C VAL A 222 -9.48 7.71 -5.69
N LEU A 223 -9.79 7.16 -4.52
CA LEU A 223 -11.18 6.83 -4.17
C LEU A 223 -11.93 8.00 -3.55
N ILE A 224 -11.35 8.68 -2.56
CA ILE A 224 -11.99 9.78 -1.83
C ILE A 224 -11.95 11.05 -2.70
N GLU A 225 -10.77 11.50 -3.11
CA GLU A 225 -10.66 12.74 -3.89
C GLU A 225 -11.05 12.52 -5.36
N GLY A 226 -10.56 11.45 -5.98
CA GLY A 226 -10.81 11.20 -7.40
C GLY A 226 -12.18 10.60 -7.76
N ARG A 227 -12.77 9.77 -6.89
CA ARG A 227 -14.06 9.09 -7.14
C ARG A 227 -15.15 9.44 -6.13
N HIS A 228 -14.88 10.39 -5.22
CA HIS A 228 -15.84 10.90 -4.24
C HIS A 228 -16.47 9.82 -3.36
N PHE A 229 -15.68 8.82 -2.98
CA PHE A 229 -16.10 7.85 -1.98
C PHE A 229 -16.26 8.54 -0.62
N SER A 230 -17.30 8.15 0.10
CA SER A 230 -17.36 8.36 1.55
C SER A 230 -16.37 7.44 2.27
N ALA A 231 -16.01 7.80 3.51
CA ALA A 231 -15.18 6.95 4.37
C ALA A 231 -15.79 5.56 4.60
N GLU A 232 -17.12 5.44 4.64
CA GLU A 232 -17.79 4.13 4.74
C GLU A 232 -17.61 3.29 3.48
N GLN A 233 -17.74 3.88 2.29
CA GLN A 233 -17.46 3.16 1.03
C GLN A 233 -16.01 2.71 0.95
N PHE A 234 -15.07 3.53 1.42
CA PHE A 234 -13.66 3.15 1.51
C PHE A 234 -13.46 1.96 2.45
N TYR A 235 -14.02 2.00 3.67
CA TYR A 235 -13.99 0.87 4.60
C TYR A 235 -14.54 -0.41 3.99
N GLN A 236 -15.72 -0.36 3.35
CA GLN A 236 -16.34 -1.53 2.73
C GLN A 236 -15.51 -2.09 1.57
N GLN A 237 -14.89 -1.23 0.76
CA GLN A 237 -13.95 -1.65 -0.29
C GLN A 237 -12.77 -2.44 0.31
N LEU A 238 -12.19 -1.96 1.42
CA LEU A 238 -11.09 -2.66 2.09
C LEU A 238 -11.52 -4.02 2.64
N VAL A 239 -12.72 -4.13 3.22
CA VAL A 239 -13.27 -5.41 3.71
C VAL A 239 -13.46 -6.40 2.56
N LEU A 240 -14.07 -5.98 1.44
CA LEU A 240 -14.31 -6.84 0.28
C LEU A 240 -13.00 -7.35 -0.34
N GLU A 241 -12.00 -6.48 -0.46
CA GLU A 241 -10.67 -6.86 -0.94
C GLU A 241 -10.01 -7.84 0.03
N PHE A 242 -10.03 -7.54 1.32
CA PHE A 242 -9.47 -8.40 2.36
C PHE A 242 -10.09 -9.80 2.30
N ASP A 243 -11.41 -9.92 2.29
CA ASP A 243 -12.11 -11.22 2.31
C ASP A 243 -11.70 -12.09 1.12
N ARG A 244 -11.57 -11.47 -0.06
CA ARG A 244 -11.15 -12.16 -1.28
C ARG A 244 -9.69 -12.61 -1.19
N LEU A 245 -8.78 -11.70 -0.83
CA LEU A 245 -7.35 -12.00 -0.74
C LEU A 245 -7.06 -12.98 0.39
N TYR A 246 -7.80 -12.92 1.50
CA TYR A 246 -7.67 -13.83 2.63
C TYR A 246 -8.11 -15.25 2.23
N ALA A 247 -9.24 -15.39 1.54
CA ALA A 247 -9.70 -16.69 1.02
C ALA A 247 -8.70 -17.29 0.02
N GLU A 248 -8.16 -16.47 -0.90
CA GLU A 248 -7.09 -16.90 -1.82
C GLU A 248 -5.80 -17.25 -1.11
N GLY A 249 -5.49 -16.52 -0.03
CA GLY A 249 -4.35 -16.72 0.85
C GLY A 249 -4.29 -18.13 1.42
N ALA A 250 -5.40 -18.88 1.49
CA ALA A 250 -5.37 -20.25 1.96
C ALA A 250 -4.55 -21.21 1.06
N SER A 251 -4.37 -20.89 -0.23
CA SER A 251 -3.72 -21.77 -1.21
C SER A 251 -2.55 -21.15 -1.97
N LYS A 252 -2.40 -19.82 -1.97
CA LYS A 252 -1.29 -19.12 -2.62
C LYS A 252 -0.91 -17.86 -1.83
N ARG A 253 0.34 -17.40 -1.99
CA ARG A 253 0.80 -16.16 -1.34
C ARG A 253 -0.07 -14.99 -1.78
N ARG A 254 -0.55 -14.20 -0.81
CA ARG A 254 -1.26 -12.95 -1.05
C ARG A 254 -0.75 -11.85 -0.14
N MET A 255 -0.68 -10.66 -0.70
CA MET A 255 -0.57 -9.41 0.02
C MET A 255 -1.69 -8.46 -0.36
N MET A 256 -2.07 -7.60 0.58
CA MET A 256 -2.96 -6.46 0.36
C MET A 256 -2.18 -5.17 0.58
N SER A 257 -2.22 -4.27 -0.40
CA SER A 257 -1.69 -2.91 -0.25
C SER A 257 -2.85 -1.94 0.03
N VAL A 258 -2.62 -0.98 0.93
CA VAL A 258 -3.49 0.17 1.19
C VAL A 258 -2.62 1.42 1.19
N SER A 259 -3.10 2.52 0.59
CA SER A 259 -2.39 3.79 0.65
C SER A 259 -3.25 4.91 1.20
N LEU A 260 -2.62 5.74 2.03
CA LEU A 260 -3.19 6.91 2.65
C LEU A 260 -2.27 8.11 2.46
N HIS A 261 -2.86 9.27 2.19
CA HIS A 261 -2.14 10.53 2.07
C HIS A 261 -2.39 11.40 3.30
N ASP A 262 -1.34 12.03 3.82
CA ASP A 262 -1.36 12.92 4.99
C ASP A 262 -2.63 13.78 5.14
N ARG A 263 -2.99 14.54 4.12
CA ARG A 263 -4.12 15.48 4.11
C ARG A 263 -5.51 14.85 3.90
N ILE A 264 -5.57 13.57 3.50
CA ILE A 264 -6.81 12.86 3.16
C ILE A 264 -7.06 11.75 4.19
N GLY A 265 -6.19 10.75 4.23
CA GLY A 265 -6.24 9.61 5.14
C GLY A 265 -6.12 10.00 6.61
N GLY A 266 -5.51 11.15 6.90
CA GLY A 266 -5.43 11.72 8.24
C GLY A 266 -6.68 12.47 8.71
N THR A 267 -7.72 12.61 7.88
CA THR A 267 -8.99 13.23 8.29
C THR A 267 -9.75 12.34 9.28
N PRO A 268 -10.60 12.88 10.18
CA PRO A 268 -11.20 12.11 11.26
C PRO A 268 -12.04 10.90 10.78
N ALA A 269 -12.83 11.08 9.72
CA ALA A 269 -13.65 10.00 9.18
C ALA A 269 -12.81 8.90 8.52
N MET A 270 -11.71 9.26 7.85
CA MET A 270 -10.80 8.28 7.24
C MET A 270 -10.02 7.49 8.30
N VAL A 271 -9.59 8.15 9.37
CA VAL A 271 -8.94 7.49 10.52
C VAL A 271 -9.90 6.50 11.19
N GLU A 272 -11.18 6.86 11.36
CA GLU A 272 -12.21 5.95 11.88
C GLU A 272 -12.40 4.72 10.95
N ALA A 273 -12.52 4.95 9.65
CA ALA A 273 -12.65 3.87 8.66
C ALA A 273 -11.44 2.92 8.68
N MET A 274 -10.22 3.47 8.75
CA MET A 274 -9.00 2.69 8.83
C MET A 274 -8.86 1.94 10.16
N GLU A 275 -9.23 2.54 11.29
CA GLU A 275 -9.23 1.85 12.59
C GLU A 275 -10.15 0.64 12.56
N ARG A 276 -11.38 0.82 12.07
CA ARG A 276 -12.34 -0.29 11.89
C ARG A 276 -11.78 -1.39 11.00
N PHE A 277 -11.16 -1.04 9.88
CA PHE A 277 -10.56 -2.01 8.98
C PHE A 277 -9.40 -2.77 9.63
N ILE A 278 -8.50 -2.08 10.33
CA ILE A 278 -7.36 -2.74 10.98
C ILE A 278 -7.83 -3.71 12.06
N ARG A 279 -8.80 -3.30 12.89
CA ARG A 279 -9.41 -4.17 13.90
C ARG A 279 -10.08 -5.39 13.28
N TYR A 280 -10.80 -5.21 12.17
CA TYR A 280 -11.41 -6.29 11.40
C TYR A 280 -10.35 -7.27 10.87
N ALA A 281 -9.30 -6.78 10.22
CA ALA A 281 -8.22 -7.63 9.73
C ALA A 281 -7.52 -8.39 10.88
N GLN A 282 -7.27 -7.71 12.02
CA GLN A 282 -6.66 -8.30 13.21
C GLN A 282 -7.53 -9.35 13.90
N SER A 283 -8.85 -9.35 13.70
CA SER A 283 -9.73 -10.40 14.26
C SER A 283 -9.64 -11.73 13.50
N HIS A 284 -8.92 -11.78 12.38
CA HIS A 284 -8.74 -12.99 11.59
C HIS A 284 -7.39 -13.66 11.90
N PRO A 285 -7.35 -15.00 12.00
CA PRO A 285 -6.09 -15.69 12.28
C PRO A 285 -5.12 -15.56 11.11
N LYS A 286 -3.81 -15.56 11.42
CA LYS A 286 -2.73 -15.54 10.42
C LYS A 286 -2.77 -14.33 9.47
N VAL A 287 -3.15 -13.16 9.98
CA VAL A 287 -2.98 -11.88 9.29
C VAL A 287 -1.81 -11.13 9.90
N THR A 288 -0.89 -10.68 9.07
CA THR A 288 0.28 -9.90 9.51
C THR A 288 0.29 -8.53 8.83
N PHE A 289 0.46 -7.46 9.61
CA PHE A 289 0.81 -6.14 9.07
C PHE A 289 2.32 -6.03 8.95
N MET A 290 2.83 -5.70 7.76
CA MET A 290 4.25 -5.72 7.46
C MET A 290 4.68 -4.48 6.68
N ARG A 291 5.83 -3.92 7.07
CA ARG A 291 6.49 -2.84 6.33
C ARG A 291 7.04 -3.36 5.00
N LYS A 292 7.20 -2.47 4.04
CA LYS A 292 7.62 -2.84 2.68
C LYS A 292 9.09 -3.24 2.61
N ASP A 293 9.99 -2.66 3.41
CA ASP A 293 11.36 -3.16 3.59
C ASP A 293 11.40 -4.64 4.02
N GLN A 294 10.54 -5.02 4.97
CA GLN A 294 10.44 -6.39 5.45
C GLN A 294 9.93 -7.32 4.34
N ILE A 295 8.89 -6.91 3.61
CA ILE A 295 8.37 -7.68 2.46
C ILE A 295 9.42 -7.85 1.37
N ALA A 296 10.16 -6.78 1.04
CA ALA A 296 11.26 -6.82 0.09
C ALA A 296 12.35 -7.82 0.52
N GLN A 297 12.72 -7.79 1.81
CA GLN A 297 13.72 -8.70 2.35
C GLN A 297 13.30 -10.17 2.23
N VAL A 298 12.00 -10.47 2.41
CA VAL A 298 11.45 -11.83 2.22
C VAL A 298 11.77 -12.34 0.81
N VAL A 299 11.42 -11.59 -0.24
CA VAL A 299 11.62 -12.05 -1.62
C VAL A 299 13.07 -12.01 -2.09
N LEU A 300 13.89 -11.10 -1.55
CA LEU A 300 15.32 -11.04 -1.89
C LEU A 300 16.09 -12.25 -1.33
N THR A 301 15.71 -12.71 -0.14
CA THR A 301 16.35 -13.85 0.55
C THR A 301 15.73 -15.20 0.22
N GLU A 302 14.57 -15.22 -0.44
CA GLU A 302 13.91 -16.44 -0.88
C GLU A 302 14.81 -17.22 -1.86
N LYS A 303 14.88 -18.54 -1.67
CA LYS A 303 15.67 -19.44 -2.53
C LYS A 303 15.14 -19.44 -3.96
N ASN A 304 13.82 -19.51 -4.09
CA ASN A 304 13.11 -19.57 -5.37
C ASN A 304 12.03 -18.45 -5.41
N PRO A 305 12.43 -17.17 -5.48
CA PRO A 305 11.47 -16.09 -5.54
C PRO A 305 10.68 -16.15 -6.85
N LEU A 306 9.48 -15.57 -6.85
CA LEU A 306 8.82 -15.23 -8.11
C LEU A 306 9.69 -14.22 -8.86
N ILE A 307 10.09 -14.55 -10.08
CA ILE A 307 10.84 -13.64 -10.95
C ILE A 307 9.91 -13.14 -12.05
N ASP A 308 9.83 -11.81 -12.18
CA ASP A 308 9.14 -11.14 -13.27
C ASP A 308 10.08 -10.13 -13.94
N ASN A 309 10.38 -10.39 -15.19
CA ASN A 309 11.33 -9.65 -16.01
C ASN A 309 10.63 -8.96 -17.18
N THR A 310 9.34 -8.61 -17.03
CA THR A 310 8.55 -7.92 -18.05
C THR A 310 9.25 -6.64 -18.56
N GLU A 311 10.03 -5.97 -17.72
CA GLU A 311 10.78 -4.76 -18.08
C GLU A 311 12.27 -4.98 -18.37
N ALA A 312 12.70 -6.23 -18.63
CA ALA A 312 14.12 -6.57 -18.82
C ALA A 312 14.82 -5.73 -19.91
N ALA A 313 14.08 -5.24 -20.92
CA ALA A 313 14.62 -4.38 -21.97
C ALA A 313 15.18 -3.05 -21.43
N TYR A 314 14.61 -2.52 -20.34
CA TYR A 314 15.04 -1.27 -19.73
C TYR A 314 16.05 -1.48 -18.59
N ASN A 315 16.13 -2.71 -18.08
CA ASN A 315 16.90 -3.04 -16.87
C ASN A 315 18.34 -3.52 -17.14
N GLN A 316 18.80 -3.44 -18.40
CA GLN A 316 20.21 -3.66 -18.78
C GLN A 316 21.07 -2.44 -18.44
#